data_AF-K2G279-F1
#
_entry.id   AF-K2G279-F1
#
_cell.length_a   1.000
_cell.length_b   1.000
_cell.length_c   1.000
_cell.angle_alpha   90.00
_cell.angle_beta   90.00
_cell.angle_gamma   90.00
#
_symmetry.space_group_name_H-M   'P 1'
#
loop_
_entity.id
_entity.type
_entity.pdbx_description
1 polymer ?
#
loop_
_entity_poly.entity_id
_entity_poly.type
_entity_poly.pdbx_seq_one_letter_code
_entity_poly.pdbx_strand_id
1 'polypeptide(L)'
;MPIRAKKLTPKQEQFCRIYTDKNSESYWNATKSYLQAYNVPYKIANASWNRMLVNVSIKKRIMELTKVDNRIFDADHELYSVIFQNENLSAKVAGLTLYYKMTGRFKKEKKDNRSDESKERFRRIVAKIWGKKKERDVV
;
A
#
# COMPACT_ATOMS: atom_id res chain seq x y z
N MET A 1 -12.71 -21.32 -21.79
CA MET A 1 -13.93 -20.54 -22.10
C MET A 1 -13.69 -19.08 -21.71
N PRO A 2 -13.92 -18.08 -22.58
CA PRO A 2 -13.79 -16.69 -22.17
C PRO A 2 -14.94 -16.34 -21.21
N ILE A 3 -14.61 -15.96 -19.98
CA ILE A 3 -15.57 -15.51 -18.98
C ILE A 3 -16.19 -14.21 -19.52
N ARG A 4 -17.42 -14.28 -20.06
CA ARG A 4 -18.16 -13.09 -20.48
C ARG A 4 -18.40 -12.24 -19.23
N ALA A 5 -17.71 -11.10 -19.12
CA ALA A 5 -17.88 -10.17 -18.02
C ALA A 5 -19.36 -9.73 -17.99
N LYS A 6 -20.11 -10.20 -16.98
CA LYS A 6 -21.48 -9.71 -16.75
C LYS A 6 -21.39 -8.21 -16.49
N LYS A 7 -22.23 -7.45 -17.19
CA LYS A 7 -22.38 -5.99 -17.01
C LYS A 7 -22.72 -5.73 -15.54
N LEU A 8 -21.98 -4.81 -14.92
CA LEU A 8 -22.16 -4.43 -13.52
C LEU A 8 -23.53 -3.75 -13.35
N THR A 9 -24.19 -4.03 -12.23
CA THR A 9 -25.39 -3.30 -11.84
C THR A 9 -25.01 -1.88 -11.37
N PRO A 10 -25.96 -0.92 -11.35
CA PRO A 10 -25.67 0.43 -10.85
C PRO A 10 -25.12 0.45 -9.42
N LYS A 11 -25.65 -0.40 -8.52
CA LYS A 11 -25.16 -0.50 -7.14
C LYS A 11 -23.74 -1.09 -7.06
N GLN A 12 -23.41 -2.03 -7.94
CA GLN A 12 -22.07 -2.60 -8.03
C GLN A 12 -21.05 -1.56 -8.53
N GLU A 13 -21.43 -0.78 -9.54
CA GLU A 13 -20.60 0.33 -10.03
C GLU A 13 -20.40 1.39 -8.94
N GLN A 14 -21.46 1.75 -8.22
CA GLN A 14 -21.40 2.69 -7.10
C GLN A 14 -20.48 2.17 -5.99
N PHE A 15 -20.57 0.88 -5.64
CA PHE A 15 -19.66 0.24 -4.71
C PHE A 15 -18.20 0.40 -5.15
N CYS A 16 -17.88 0.08 -6.42
CA CYS A 16 -16.52 0.21 -6.94
C CYS A 16 -15.99 1.65 -6.85
N ARG A 17 -16.82 2.65 -7.18
CA ARG A 17 -16.46 4.06 -7.08
C ARG A 17 -16.15 4.47 -5.65
N ILE A 18 -17.04 4.16 -4.70
CA ILE A 18 -16.85 4.51 -3.28
C ILE A 18 -15.62 3.80 -2.70
N TYR A 19 -15.43 2.53 -3.05
CA TYR A 19 -14.32 1.72 -2.56
C TYR A 19 -12.94 2.23 -3.02
N THR A 20 -12.90 2.85 -4.20
CA THR A 20 -11.67 3.36 -4.84
C THR A 20 -11.47 4.87 -4.70
N ASP A 21 -12.44 5.58 -4.13
CA ASP A 21 -12.37 7.02 -3.95
C ASP A 21 -11.40 7.39 -2.83
N LYS A 22 -10.26 8.00 -3.21
CA LYS A 22 -9.19 8.41 -2.29
C LYS A 22 -9.62 9.47 -1.29
N ASN A 23 -10.67 10.23 -1.60
CA ASN A 23 -11.17 11.31 -0.74
C ASN A 23 -12.27 10.82 0.21
N SER A 24 -12.71 9.56 0.08
CA SER A 24 -13.75 8.97 0.92
C SER A 24 -13.16 8.33 2.17
N GLU A 25 -13.84 8.47 3.31
CA GLU A 25 -13.54 7.70 4.54
C GLU A 25 -13.73 6.19 4.35
N SER A 26 -14.37 5.80 3.24
CA SER A 26 -14.59 4.42 2.82
C SER A 26 -13.50 3.90 1.88
N TYR A 27 -12.43 4.68 1.62
CA TYR A 27 -11.32 4.26 0.76
C TYR A 27 -10.75 2.92 1.22
N TRP A 28 -10.76 1.92 0.33
CA TRP A 28 -10.39 0.53 0.60
C TRP A 28 -11.12 -0.17 1.76
N ASN A 29 -12.23 0.40 2.25
CA ASN A 29 -13.04 -0.22 3.31
C ASN A 29 -14.31 -0.85 2.73
N ALA A 30 -14.27 -2.15 2.44
CA ALA A 30 -15.31 -2.84 1.70
C ALA A 30 -16.65 -2.84 2.45
N THR A 31 -16.63 -2.98 3.77
CA THR A 31 -17.83 -2.93 4.60
C THR A 31 -18.49 -1.56 4.54
N LYS A 32 -17.74 -0.47 4.73
CA LYS A 32 -18.27 0.90 4.65
C LYS A 32 -18.76 1.24 3.24
N SER A 33 -18.01 0.88 2.20
CA SER A 33 -18.41 1.12 0.81
C SER A 33 -19.69 0.36 0.45
N TYR A 34 -19.85 -0.87 0.95
CA TYR A 34 -21.06 -1.66 0.74
C TYR A 34 -22.25 -1.03 1.47
N LEU A 35 -22.04 -0.59 2.72
CA LEU A 35 -23.05 0.09 3.53
C LEU A 35 -23.57 1.35 2.81
N GLN A 36 -22.67 2.16 2.27
CA GLN A 36 -23.00 3.37 1.53
C GLN A 36 -23.66 3.08 0.17
N ALA A 37 -23.20 2.07 -0.58
CA ALA A 37 -23.74 1.76 -1.90
C ALA A 37 -25.10 1.05 -1.86
N TYR A 38 -25.35 0.22 -0.84
CA TYR A 38 -26.57 -0.59 -0.75
C TYR A 38 -27.58 -0.10 0.28
N ASN A 39 -27.17 0.83 1.16
CA ASN A 39 -27.97 1.37 2.26
C ASN A 39 -28.56 0.24 3.13
N VAL A 40 -27.69 -0.63 3.63
CA VAL A 40 -28.06 -1.81 4.44
C VAL A 40 -27.45 -1.73 5.84
N PRO A 41 -28.02 -2.42 6.85
CA PRO A 41 -27.40 -2.51 8.17
C PRO A 41 -25.98 -3.08 8.12
N TYR A 42 -25.13 -2.64 9.05
CA TYR A 42 -23.73 -3.05 9.15
C TYR A 42 -23.55 -4.58 9.14
N LYS A 43 -24.40 -5.33 9.87
CA LYS A 43 -24.35 -6.79 9.90
C LYS A 43 -24.47 -7.42 8.51
N ILE A 44 -25.34 -6.88 7.66
CA ILE A 44 -25.56 -7.37 6.29
C ILE A 44 -24.37 -6.99 5.41
N ALA A 45 -23.89 -5.74 5.51
CA ALA A 45 -22.71 -5.28 4.78
C ALA A 45 -21.50 -6.15 5.09
N ASN A 46 -21.22 -6.38 6.38
CA ASN A 46 -20.08 -7.16 6.87
C ASN A 46 -20.09 -8.62 6.40
N ALA A 47 -21.28 -9.22 6.25
CA ALA A 47 -21.41 -10.60 5.74
C ALA A 47 -21.31 -10.68 4.20
N SER A 48 -21.66 -9.60 3.48
CA SER A 48 -21.88 -9.64 2.03
C SER A 48 -20.71 -9.12 1.20
N TRP A 49 -19.88 -8.22 1.75
CA TRP A 49 -18.82 -7.56 0.98
C TRP A 49 -17.79 -8.54 0.41
N ASN A 50 -17.47 -9.62 1.13
CA ASN A 50 -16.51 -10.65 0.68
C ASN A 50 -16.90 -11.24 -0.68
N ARG A 51 -18.20 -11.55 -0.85
CA ARG A 51 -18.72 -12.07 -2.13
C ARG A 51 -18.60 -11.05 -3.27
N MET A 52 -18.62 -9.76 -2.95
CA MET A 52 -18.48 -8.68 -3.92
C MET A 52 -17.04 -8.59 -4.44
N LEU A 53 -16.04 -8.64 -3.56
CA LEU A 53 -14.63 -8.55 -3.97
C LEU A 53 -14.09 -9.80 -4.65
N VAL A 54 -14.72 -10.97 -4.45
CA VAL A 54 -14.39 -12.20 -5.20
C VAL A 54 -14.95 -12.17 -6.62
N ASN A 55 -15.93 -11.31 -6.91
CA ASN A 55 -16.53 -11.22 -8.24
C ASN A 55 -15.55 -10.65 -9.27
N VAL A 56 -15.29 -11.42 -10.34
CA VAL A 56 -14.33 -11.06 -11.39
C VAL A 56 -14.68 -9.73 -12.09
N SER A 57 -15.96 -9.44 -12.34
CA SER A 57 -16.38 -8.16 -12.94
C SER A 57 -16.09 -6.98 -12.02
N ILE A 58 -16.26 -7.16 -10.70
CA ILE A 58 -15.98 -6.13 -9.70
C ILE A 58 -14.47 -5.88 -9.62
N LYS A 59 -13.66 -6.95 -9.51
CA LYS A 59 -12.20 -6.82 -9.50
C LYS A 59 -11.69 -6.06 -10.71
N LYS A 60 -12.14 -6.45 -11.91
CA LYS A 60 -11.76 -5.77 -13.15
C LYS A 60 -12.12 -4.28 -13.13
N ARG A 61 -13.31 -3.93 -12.62
CA ARG A 61 -13.72 -2.53 -12.55
C ARG A 61 -12.91 -1.72 -11.55
N ILE A 62 -12.62 -2.29 -10.38
CA ILE A 62 -11.76 -1.66 -9.38
C ILE A 62 -10.36 -1.41 -9.96
N MET A 63 -9.81 -2.36 -10.72
CA MET A 63 -8.54 -2.17 -11.42
C MET A 63 -8.60 -1.04 -12.46
N GLU A 64 -9.66 -0.96 -13.26
CA GLU A 64 -9.85 0.14 -14.22
C GLU A 64 -9.85 1.50 -13.52
N LEU A 65 -10.52 1.61 -12.37
CA LEU A 65 -10.60 2.84 -11.58
C LEU A 65 -9.28 3.20 -10.90
N THR A 66 -8.55 2.19 -10.41
CA THR A 66 -7.29 2.38 -9.67
C THR A 66 -6.05 2.40 -10.57
N LYS A 67 -6.18 1.96 -11.83
CA LYS A 67 -5.10 1.73 -12.79
C LYS A 67 -4.04 0.72 -12.28
N VAL A 68 -4.46 -0.27 -11.49
CA VAL A 68 -3.60 -1.31 -10.89
C VAL A 68 -3.70 -2.62 -11.68
N ASP A 69 -2.57 -3.33 -11.87
CA ASP A 69 -2.50 -4.65 -12.54
C ASP A 69 -3.04 -5.78 -11.63
N ASN A 70 -3.62 -6.85 -12.19
CA ASN A 70 -4.24 -7.98 -11.48
C ASN A 70 -3.27 -8.67 -10.51
N ARG A 71 -2.00 -8.83 -10.92
CA ARG A 71 -0.95 -9.45 -10.09
C ARG A 71 -0.59 -8.58 -8.89
N ILE A 72 -0.75 -7.28 -9.06
CA ILE A 72 -0.52 -6.30 -8.02
C ILE A 72 -1.78 -6.20 -7.15
N PHE A 73 -2.99 -6.20 -7.69
CA PHE A 73 -4.24 -6.05 -6.92
C PHE A 73 -4.38 -7.04 -5.74
N ASP A 74 -4.05 -8.33 -5.95
CA ASP A 74 -4.17 -9.34 -4.88
C ASP A 74 -2.98 -9.27 -3.88
N ALA A 75 -1.77 -8.86 -4.29
CA ALA A 75 -0.60 -8.73 -3.41
C ALA A 75 -0.50 -7.35 -2.73
N ASP A 76 -0.92 -6.31 -3.42
CA ASP A 76 -1.08 -4.96 -2.91
C ASP A 76 -2.27 -4.89 -1.98
N HIS A 77 -3.42 -5.57 -2.12
CA HIS A 77 -4.54 -5.35 -1.16
C HIS A 77 -4.12 -5.47 0.32
N GLU A 78 -3.36 -6.52 0.66
CA GLU A 78 -2.78 -6.69 2.00
C GLU A 78 -1.69 -5.64 2.30
N LEU A 79 -0.81 -5.34 1.35
CA LEU A 79 0.27 -4.36 1.52
C LEU A 79 -0.24 -2.91 1.61
N TYR A 80 -1.23 -2.55 0.81
CA TYR A 80 -1.92 -1.27 0.69
C TYR A 80 -2.78 -1.06 1.93
N SER A 81 -3.51 -2.08 2.41
CA SER A 81 -4.23 -1.99 3.69
C SER A 81 -3.27 -1.71 4.84
N VAL A 82 -2.09 -2.35 4.89
CA VAL A 82 -1.04 -2.09 5.87
C VAL A 82 -0.39 -0.70 5.71
N ILE A 83 -0.11 -0.26 4.47
CA ILE A 83 0.50 1.04 4.18
C ILE A 83 -0.44 2.21 4.55
N PHE A 84 -1.75 2.05 4.30
CA PHE A 84 -2.74 3.12 4.51
C PHE A 84 -3.43 3.08 5.89
N GLN A 85 -3.38 1.98 6.64
CA GLN A 85 -3.81 1.96 8.04
C GLN A 85 -2.84 2.76 8.94
N ASN A 86 -3.36 3.60 9.84
CA ASN A 86 -2.56 4.57 10.61
C ASN A 86 -1.83 4.01 11.85
N GLU A 87 -1.82 2.69 12.08
CA GLU A 87 -1.45 2.15 13.40
C GLU A 87 -0.03 1.57 13.52
N ASN A 88 0.70 1.30 12.43
CA ASN A 88 2.07 0.76 12.56
C ASN A 88 3.05 1.25 11.47
N LEU A 89 3.89 2.24 11.83
CA LEU A 89 4.88 2.84 10.93
C LEU A 89 5.93 1.84 10.43
N SER A 90 6.32 0.85 11.24
CA SER A 90 7.31 -0.17 10.85
C SER A 90 6.79 -1.03 9.70
N ALA A 91 5.52 -1.43 9.77
CA ALA A 91 4.87 -2.20 8.72
C ALA A 91 4.75 -1.40 7.41
N LYS A 92 4.49 -0.08 7.49
CA LYS A 92 4.47 0.82 6.31
C LYS A 92 5.83 0.88 5.61
N VAL A 93 6.91 1.04 6.38
CA VAL A 93 8.28 1.13 5.83
C VAL A 93 8.67 -0.19 5.18
N ALA A 94 8.35 -1.32 5.79
CA ALA A 94 8.59 -2.64 5.21
C ALA A 94 7.81 -2.84 3.90
N GLY A 95 6.53 -2.45 3.86
CA GLY A 95 5.70 -2.56 2.67
C GLY A 95 6.19 -1.70 1.51
N LEU A 96 6.52 -0.43 1.77
CA LEU A 96 7.11 0.46 0.78
C LEU A 96 8.45 -0.08 0.24
N THR A 97 9.27 -0.66 1.13
CA THR A 97 10.56 -1.25 0.75
C THR A 97 10.39 -2.41 -0.24
N LEU A 98 9.45 -3.32 0.04
CA LEU A 98 9.11 -4.44 -0.85
C LEU A 98 8.56 -3.95 -2.19
N TYR A 99 7.62 -3.01 -2.17
CA TYR A 99 7.04 -2.42 -3.37
C TYR A 99 8.10 -1.77 -4.28
N TYR A 100 8.99 -0.95 -3.72
CA TYR A 100 10.08 -0.33 -4.50
C TYR A 100 11.08 -1.35 -5.03
N LYS A 101 11.28 -2.47 -4.33
CA LYS A 101 12.16 -3.57 -4.78
C LYS A 101 11.55 -4.32 -5.95
N MET A 102 10.25 -4.61 -5.90
CA MET A 102 9.51 -5.29 -6.98
C MET A 102 9.34 -4.42 -8.23
N THR A 103 9.10 -3.12 -8.06
CA THR A 103 8.91 -2.16 -9.17
C THR A 103 10.23 -1.68 -9.79
N GLY A 104 11.38 -2.13 -9.28
CA GLY A 104 12.70 -1.72 -9.77
C GLY A 104 13.05 -0.25 -9.50
N ARG A 105 12.22 0.47 -8.73
CA ARG A 105 12.44 1.88 -8.33
C ARG A 105 13.42 2.02 -7.17
N PHE A 106 13.85 0.91 -6.57
CA PHE A 106 14.97 0.89 -5.65
C PHE A 106 16.23 1.37 -6.38
N LYS A 107 16.62 2.64 -6.15
CA LYS A 107 17.98 3.07 -6.50
C LYS A 107 18.91 2.22 -5.67
N LYS A 108 19.58 1.24 -6.29
CA LYS A 108 20.74 0.58 -5.67
C LYS A 108 21.62 1.70 -5.11
N GLU A 109 22.01 1.59 -3.84
CA GLU A 109 23.05 2.45 -3.30
C GLU A 109 24.17 2.50 -4.33
N LYS A 110 24.53 3.71 -4.78
CA LYS A 110 25.67 3.86 -5.68
C LYS A 110 26.82 3.19 -4.96
N LYS A 111 27.40 2.16 -5.58
CA LYS A 111 28.59 1.48 -5.06
C LYS A 111 29.58 2.58 -4.69
N ASP A 112 30.03 2.59 -3.43
CA ASP A 112 30.92 3.64 -2.96
C ASP A 112 32.26 3.52 -3.68
N ASN A 113 32.40 4.29 -4.76
CA ASN A 113 33.58 4.33 -5.63
C ASN A 113 34.72 5.16 -5.02
N ARG A 114 34.58 5.64 -3.78
CA ARG A 114 35.69 6.29 -3.07
C ARG A 114 36.83 5.29 -2.83
N SER A 115 38.06 5.76 -2.96
CA SER A 115 39.26 4.98 -2.61
C SER A 115 39.21 4.52 -1.15
N ASP A 116 39.89 3.42 -0.83
CA ASP A 116 39.89 2.87 0.53
C ASP A 116 40.43 3.88 1.56
N GLU A 117 41.39 4.71 1.14
CA GLU A 117 41.91 5.81 1.94
C GLU A 117 40.85 6.89 2.24
N SER A 118 40.00 7.21 1.25
CA SER A 118 38.89 8.15 1.42
C SER A 118 37.80 7.59 2.34
N LYS A 119 37.56 6.27 2.29
CA LYS A 119 36.61 5.58 3.19
C LYS A 119 37.13 5.58 4.62
N GLU A 120 38.42 5.32 4.81
CA GLU A 120 39.06 5.31 6.12
C GLU A 120 39.09 6.71 6.75
N ARG A 121 39.39 7.73 5.95
CA ARG A 121 39.31 9.13 6.40
C ARG A 121 37.89 9.51 6.85
N PHE A 122 36.88 9.09 6.10
CA PHE A 122 35.47 9.33 6.46
C PHE A 122 35.09 8.63 7.76
N ARG A 123 35.50 7.36 7.97
CA ARG A 123 35.27 6.61 9.22
C ARG A 123 35.86 7.33 10.43
N ARG A 124 37.11 7.84 10.32
CA ARG A 124 37.76 8.59 11.40
C ARG A 124 37.03 9.88 11.75
N ILE A 125 36.52 10.61 10.74
CA ILE A 125 35.74 11.84 10.95
C ILE A 125 34.44 11.51 11.69
N VAL A 126 33.69 10.50 11.24
CA VAL A 126 32.43 10.10 11.87
C VAL A 126 32.66 9.64 13.32
N ALA A 127 33.69 8.80 13.56
CA ALA A 127 34.04 8.35 14.91
C ALA A 127 34.38 9.51 15.85
N LYS A 128 35.09 10.52 15.36
CA LYS A 128 35.45 11.71 16.14
C LYS A 128 34.24 12.59 16.46
N ILE A 129 33.29 12.71 15.52
CA ILE A 129 32.04 13.47 15.73
C ILE A 129 31.14 12.74 16.73
N TRP A 130 30.99 11.42 16.61
CA TRP A 130 30.17 10.62 17.53
C TRP A 130 30.79 10.48 18.92
N GLY A 131 32.11 10.37 19.03
CA GLY A 131 32.83 10.41 20.31
C GLY A 131 32.63 11.73 21.05
N LYS A 132 32.74 12.86 20.36
CA LYS A 132 32.48 14.21 20.90
C LYS A 132 31.01 14.49 21.23
N LYS A 133 30.07 13.67 20.75
CA LYS A 133 28.65 13.78 21.09
C LYS A 133 28.37 13.08 22.42
N LYS A 134 28.96 11.89 22.64
CA LYS A 134 28.91 11.16 23.91
C LYS A 134 29.48 11.94 25.10
N GLU A 135 30.51 12.76 24.89
CA GLU A 135 31.08 13.60 25.97
C GLU A 135 30.19 14.81 26.32
N ARG A 136 29.33 15.26 25.40
CA ARG A 136 28.41 16.39 25.65
C ARG A 136 27.09 15.98 26.29
N ASP A 137 26.70 14.72 26.15
CA ASP A 137 25.46 14.17 26.72
C ASP A 137 25.66 13.61 28.16
N VAL A 138 26.86 13.76 28.75
CA VAL A 138 27.24 13.26 30.09
C VAL A 138 27.56 14.41 31.06
N VAL A 139 27.21 15.66 30.70
CA VAL A 139 27.31 16.84 31.59
C VAL A 139 25.93 17.41 31.84
#